data_AF-A0A1M4ZB14-F1
#
_entry.id   AF-A0A1M4ZB14-F1
#
_cell.length_a   1.000
_cell.length_b   1.000
_cell.length_c   1.000
_cell.angle_alpha   90.00
_cell.angle_beta   90.00
_cell.angle_gamma   90.00
#
_symmetry.space_group_name_H-M   'P 1'
#
loop_
_entity.id
_entity.type
_entity.pdbx_description
1 polymer ?
#
loop_
_entity_poly.entity_id
_entity_poly.type
_entity_poly.pdbx_seq_one_letter_code
_entity_poly.pdbx_strand_id
1 'polypeptide(L)'
;MITGLDGAEVDRTTALYRLSRAFDLRFPEHDAPEHRLGRLCEEVGELAEEVLFAETGATPAGPTRANLVKELRDVLRAAVGLARHYEQSVRFTVPPQPSAVDTACAADSTDSTDTVDVPPLVLVARLAVATGDCARWVHHDAGMGVKVEKHGVFRPERLGAAAQAVVDAVAGVTAHYALTGALDRSIEDAYRRYQWEGFLGPEGETTP
;
A
#
# COMPACT_ATOMS: atom_id res chain seq x y z
N MET A 1 -12.44 7.67 6.75
CA MET A 1 -11.74 8.91 7.13
C MET A 1 -10.71 8.55 8.18
N ILE A 2 -9.66 9.34 8.31
CA ILE A 2 -8.61 9.23 9.32
C ILE A 2 -8.65 10.51 10.15
N THR A 3 -8.67 10.38 11.47
CA THR A 3 -8.89 11.50 12.39
C THR A 3 -7.58 11.92 13.06
N GLY A 4 -7.12 13.15 12.82
CA GLY A 4 -5.93 13.72 13.46
C GLY A 4 -6.11 13.98 14.97
N LEU A 5 -5.02 14.40 15.63
CA LEU A 5 -5.00 14.84 17.03
C LEU A 5 -5.80 16.13 17.27
N ASP A 6 -5.88 16.98 16.25
CA ASP A 6 -6.68 18.20 16.19
C ASP A 6 -8.17 17.94 15.91
N GLY A 7 -8.55 16.67 15.72
CA GLY A 7 -9.90 16.27 15.32
C GLY A 7 -10.21 16.50 13.84
N ALA A 8 -9.24 16.97 13.04
CA ALA A 8 -9.43 17.12 11.60
C ALA A 8 -9.54 15.74 10.92
N GLU A 9 -10.47 15.62 9.99
CA GLU A 9 -10.65 14.40 9.21
C GLU A 9 -9.99 14.52 7.84
N VAL A 10 -9.20 13.52 7.48
CA VAL A 10 -8.59 13.40 6.14
C VAL A 10 -8.95 12.06 5.51
N ASP A 11 -9.04 12.02 4.18
CA ASP A 11 -9.22 10.75 3.49
C ASP A 11 -7.94 9.90 3.58
N ARG A 12 -8.08 8.58 3.34
CA ARG A 12 -6.97 7.62 3.49
C ARG A 12 -5.80 7.93 2.57
N THR A 13 -6.07 8.37 1.34
CA THR A 13 -5.03 8.67 0.36
C THR A 13 -4.21 9.85 0.87
N THR A 14 -4.88 10.94 1.25
CA THR A 14 -4.22 12.12 1.84
C THR A 14 -3.43 11.76 3.10
N ALA A 15 -3.98 10.94 4.00
CA ALA A 15 -3.27 10.49 5.19
C ALA A 15 -1.97 9.74 4.87
N LEU A 16 -2.00 8.81 3.92
CA LEU A 16 -0.82 8.06 3.48
C LEU A 16 0.24 8.96 2.83
N TYR A 17 -0.18 9.93 2.02
CA TYR A 17 0.72 10.95 1.45
C TYR A 17 1.45 11.75 2.53
N ARG A 18 0.68 12.25 3.51
CA ARG A 18 1.22 12.99 4.65
C ARG A 18 2.16 12.12 5.48
N LEU A 19 1.77 10.88 5.80
CA LEU A 19 2.60 9.93 6.53
C LEU A 19 3.92 9.62 5.82
N SER A 20 3.87 9.43 4.50
CA SER A 20 5.08 9.24 3.70
C SER A 20 6.02 10.43 3.83
N ARG A 21 5.50 11.66 3.76
CA ARG A 21 6.30 12.88 3.93
C ARG A 21 6.89 12.99 5.33
N ALA A 22 6.09 12.72 6.35
CA ALA A 22 6.53 12.75 7.75
C ALA A 22 7.65 11.73 8.01
N PHE A 23 7.58 10.56 7.35
CA PHE A 23 8.64 9.56 7.41
C PHE A 23 9.96 10.09 6.86
N ASP A 24 9.95 10.76 5.70
CA ASP A 24 11.17 11.36 5.13
C ASP A 24 11.75 12.45 6.03
N LEU A 25 10.90 13.28 6.63
CA LEU A 25 11.34 14.31 7.60
C LEU A 25 12.00 13.68 8.83
N ARG A 26 11.48 12.53 9.27
CA ARG A 26 12.04 11.79 10.40
C ARG A 26 13.35 11.06 10.05
N PHE A 27 13.50 10.62 8.80
CA PHE A 27 14.63 9.82 8.33
C PHE A 27 15.20 10.37 7.00
N PRO A 28 15.90 11.52 7.03
CA PRO A 28 16.31 12.23 5.81
C PRO A 28 17.38 11.50 4.99
N GLU A 29 18.16 10.60 5.59
CA GLU A 29 19.26 9.89 4.91
C GLU A 29 18.80 8.74 3.99
N HIS A 30 17.48 8.47 3.94
CA HIS A 30 16.90 7.31 3.24
C HIS A 30 15.89 7.70 2.15
N ASP A 31 16.15 8.81 1.46
CA ASP A 31 15.21 9.40 0.50
C ASP A 31 15.49 9.06 -0.98
N ALA A 32 16.66 8.47 -1.27
CA ALA A 32 17.05 8.05 -2.62
C ALA A 32 16.09 7.00 -3.20
N PRO A 33 15.84 7.01 -4.53
CA PRO A 33 14.86 6.13 -5.15
C PRO A 33 15.15 4.64 -4.95
N GLU A 34 16.42 4.24 -4.92
CA GLU A 34 16.84 2.85 -4.66
C GLU A 34 16.57 2.42 -3.22
N HIS A 35 16.72 3.34 -2.25
CA HIS A 35 16.39 3.08 -0.85
C HIS A 35 14.88 2.90 -0.68
N ARG A 36 14.08 3.73 -1.35
CA ARG A 36 12.61 3.61 -1.36
C ARG A 36 12.15 2.33 -2.02
N LEU A 37 12.78 1.95 -3.14
CA LEU A 37 12.53 0.67 -3.80
C LEU A 37 12.88 -0.51 -2.89
N GLY A 38 14.07 -0.48 -2.26
CA GLY A 38 14.51 -1.51 -1.32
C GLY A 38 13.51 -1.68 -0.18
N ARG A 39 13.05 -0.57 0.40
CA ARG A 39 11.99 -0.58 1.42
C ARG A 39 10.71 -1.20 0.87
N LEU A 40 10.23 -0.79 -0.31
CA LEU A 40 9.02 -1.40 -0.90
C LEU A 40 9.15 -2.91 -1.06
N CYS A 41 10.29 -3.41 -1.54
CA CYS A 41 10.54 -4.84 -1.69
C CYS A 41 10.54 -5.59 -0.34
N GLU A 42 11.13 -5.00 0.70
CA GLU A 42 11.15 -5.53 2.07
C GLU A 42 9.72 -5.67 2.61
N GLU A 43 8.94 -4.58 2.62
CA GLU A 43 7.57 -4.58 3.16
C GLU A 43 6.64 -5.54 2.38
N VAL A 44 6.85 -5.67 1.05
CA VAL A 44 6.10 -6.62 0.21
C VAL A 44 6.44 -8.06 0.57
N GLY A 45 7.69 -8.35 0.92
CA GLY A 45 8.12 -9.65 1.41
C GLY A 45 7.46 -9.99 2.75
N GLU A 46 7.47 -9.06 3.70
CA GLU A 46 6.82 -9.22 5.01
C GLU A 46 5.30 -9.45 4.86
N LEU A 47 4.64 -8.66 4.01
CA LEU A 47 3.21 -8.87 3.72
C LEU A 47 2.93 -10.22 3.06
N ALA A 48 3.76 -10.65 2.10
CA ALA A 48 3.61 -11.94 1.44
C ALA A 48 3.77 -13.11 2.41
N GLU A 49 4.69 -12.99 3.37
CA GLU A 49 4.89 -13.96 4.45
C GLU A 49 3.66 -14.04 5.36
N GLU A 50 3.14 -12.91 5.83
CA GLU A 50 1.94 -12.88 6.69
C GLU A 50 0.70 -13.45 5.98
N VAL A 51 0.53 -13.18 4.68
CA VAL A 51 -0.54 -13.79 3.86
C VAL A 51 -0.32 -15.30 3.72
N LEU A 52 0.90 -15.74 3.41
CA LEU A 52 1.20 -17.17 3.28
C LEU A 52 0.90 -17.91 4.59
N PHE A 53 1.28 -17.32 5.73
CA PHE A 53 0.98 -17.89 7.04
C PHE A 53 -0.53 -17.97 7.31
N ALA A 54 -1.31 -17.01 6.83
CA ALA A 54 -2.77 -17.00 7.03
C ALA A 54 -3.43 -18.15 6.24
N GLU A 55 -2.91 -18.41 5.03
CA GLU A 55 -3.43 -19.45 4.15
C GLU A 55 -2.97 -20.86 4.50
N THR A 56 -1.77 -21.00 5.06
CA THR A 56 -1.14 -22.32 5.30
C THR A 56 -1.12 -22.75 6.76
N GLY A 57 -1.31 -21.82 7.71
CA GLY A 57 -1.19 -22.08 9.14
C GLY A 57 0.22 -22.44 9.61
N ALA A 58 1.26 -22.18 8.79
CA ALA A 58 2.60 -22.75 8.94
C ALA A 58 3.55 -21.99 9.90
N THR A 59 3.11 -21.61 11.10
CA THR A 59 4.02 -21.10 12.16
C THR A 59 3.64 -21.60 13.56
N PRO A 60 4.55 -21.55 14.56
CA PRO A 60 4.24 -21.93 15.95
C PRO A 60 3.22 -21.00 16.65
N ALA A 61 2.99 -19.78 16.14
CA ALA A 61 2.13 -18.75 16.75
C ALA A 61 0.98 -18.26 15.85
N GLY A 62 1.00 -18.61 14.55
CA GLY A 62 0.12 -18.05 13.51
C GLY A 62 0.41 -16.59 13.17
N PRO A 63 -0.01 -16.09 12.00
CA PRO A 63 -0.02 -14.66 11.74
C PRO A 63 -1.08 -14.02 12.63
N THR A 64 -0.75 -12.86 13.21
CA THR A 64 -1.78 -12.11 13.93
C THR A 64 -2.45 -11.15 12.97
N ARG A 65 -3.75 -10.93 13.17
CA ARG A 65 -4.48 -9.86 12.47
C ARG A 65 -3.77 -8.51 12.59
N ALA A 66 -3.05 -8.27 13.69
CA ALA A 66 -2.28 -7.05 13.90
C ALA A 66 -1.03 -6.97 13.01
N ASN A 67 -0.28 -8.07 12.86
CA ASN A 67 0.87 -8.12 11.96
C ASN A 67 0.46 -7.85 10.52
N LEU A 68 -0.55 -8.58 10.03
CA LEU A 68 -1.05 -8.38 8.67
C LEU A 68 -1.47 -6.93 8.42
N VAL A 69 -2.14 -6.29 9.39
CA VAL A 69 -2.52 -4.87 9.32
C VAL A 69 -1.32 -3.92 9.33
N LYS A 70 -0.26 -4.23 10.11
CA LYS A 70 1.00 -3.48 10.08
C LYS A 70 1.60 -3.54 8.67
N GLU A 71 1.77 -4.73 8.11
CA GLU A 71 2.45 -4.88 6.81
C GLU A 71 1.64 -4.28 5.66
N LEU A 72 0.30 -4.36 5.69
CA LEU A 72 -0.54 -3.64 4.73
C LEU A 72 -0.27 -2.14 4.76
N ARG A 73 -0.20 -1.53 5.95
CA ARG A 73 0.10 -0.09 6.09
C ARG A 73 1.52 0.22 5.61
N ASP A 74 2.49 -0.61 5.94
CA ASP A 74 3.90 -0.33 5.66
C ASP A 74 4.19 -0.44 4.15
N VAL A 75 3.59 -1.41 3.45
CA VAL A 75 3.59 -1.47 1.97
C VAL A 75 2.91 -0.24 1.35
N LEU A 76 1.73 0.17 1.84
CA LEU A 76 1.05 1.36 1.33
C LEU A 76 1.91 2.61 1.45
N ARG A 77 2.53 2.83 2.62
CA ARG A 77 3.43 3.96 2.87
C ARG A 77 4.64 3.92 1.94
N ALA A 78 5.27 2.76 1.75
CA ALA A 78 6.43 2.59 0.87
C ALA A 78 6.07 2.88 -0.60
N ALA A 79 4.95 2.33 -1.09
CA ALA A 79 4.47 2.54 -2.45
C ALA A 79 4.12 4.01 -2.72
N VAL A 80 3.41 4.66 -1.79
CA VAL A 80 3.09 6.09 -1.86
C VAL A 80 4.35 6.95 -1.83
N GLY A 81 5.34 6.58 -0.99
CA GLY A 81 6.61 7.29 -0.93
C GLY A 81 7.42 7.20 -2.20
N LEU A 82 7.45 6.03 -2.84
CA LEU A 82 8.09 5.87 -4.13
C LEU A 82 7.36 6.67 -5.22
N ALA A 83 6.03 6.60 -5.29
CA ALA A 83 5.25 7.39 -6.24
C ALA A 83 5.50 8.90 -6.07
N ARG A 84 5.47 9.39 -4.82
CA ARG A 84 5.70 10.80 -4.50
C ARG A 84 7.10 11.28 -4.88
N HIS A 85 8.13 10.44 -4.72
CA HIS A 85 9.50 10.79 -5.11
C HIS A 85 9.59 11.17 -6.60
N TYR A 86 8.80 10.50 -7.44
CA TYR A 86 8.72 10.76 -8.88
C TYR A 86 7.53 11.66 -9.26
N GLU A 87 7.02 12.44 -8.31
CA GLU A 87 5.90 13.38 -8.51
C GLU A 87 4.62 12.72 -9.03
N GLN A 88 4.41 11.44 -8.73
CA GLN A 88 3.22 10.69 -9.13
C GLN A 88 2.18 10.59 -8.00
N SER A 89 0.91 10.61 -8.40
CA SER A 89 -0.23 10.40 -7.52
C SER A 89 -0.75 8.96 -7.58
N VAL A 90 -1.03 8.34 -6.44
CA VAL A 90 -1.75 7.07 -6.30
C VAL A 90 -3.00 7.30 -5.44
N ARG A 91 -4.02 6.45 -5.61
CA ARG A 91 -5.27 6.51 -4.87
C ARG A 91 -5.51 5.19 -4.16
N PHE A 92 -5.73 5.24 -2.85
CA PHE A 92 -6.10 4.05 -2.08
C PHE A 92 -7.60 3.98 -1.90
N THR A 93 -8.23 2.96 -2.49
CA THR A 93 -9.66 2.66 -2.34
C THR A 93 -9.81 1.17 -2.10
N VAL A 94 -10.37 0.79 -0.94
CA VAL A 94 -10.69 -0.61 -0.66
C VAL A 94 -12.00 -0.95 -1.37
N PRO A 95 -12.04 -2.00 -2.22
CA PRO A 95 -13.28 -2.41 -2.86
C PRO A 95 -14.32 -2.83 -1.80
N PRO A 96 -15.63 -2.70 -2.10
CA PRO A 96 -16.66 -3.21 -1.21
C PRO A 96 -16.41 -4.70 -0.96
N GLN A 97 -16.57 -5.13 0.28
CA GLN A 97 -16.52 -6.55 0.58
C GLN A 97 -17.72 -7.22 -0.07
N PRO A 98 -17.57 -8.44 -0.62
CA PRO A 98 -18.74 -9.25 -0.91
C PRO A 98 -19.51 -9.37 0.41
N SER A 99 -20.75 -8.88 0.43
CA SER A 99 -21.65 -9.13 1.55
C SER A 99 -21.62 -10.63 1.79
N ALA A 100 -21.43 -11.08 3.03
CA ALA A 100 -21.66 -12.48 3.37
C ALA A 100 -23.11 -12.78 2.99
N VAL A 101 -23.31 -13.31 1.78
CA VAL A 101 -24.60 -13.83 1.36
C VAL A 101 -24.77 -15.04 2.26
N ASP A 102 -25.74 -14.95 3.16
CA ASP A 102 -26.25 -16.09 3.89
C ASP A 102 -26.29 -17.27 2.91
N THR A 103 -25.47 -18.29 3.15
CA THR A 103 -25.34 -19.46 2.28
C THR A 103 -26.54 -20.39 2.47
N ALA A 104 -27.73 -19.79 2.40
CA ALA A 104 -29.03 -20.42 2.49
C ALA A 104 -29.94 -19.71 1.47
N CYS A 105 -30.09 -20.37 0.31
CA CYS A 105 -31.12 -20.10 -0.70
C CYS A 105 -30.97 -18.84 -1.57
N ALA A 106 -30.25 -18.96 -2.70
CA ALA A 106 -30.61 -18.21 -3.91
C ALA A 106 -30.08 -18.94 -5.16
N ALA A 107 -30.91 -19.85 -5.68
CA ALA A 107 -30.91 -20.13 -7.11
C ALA A 107 -31.69 -18.98 -7.79
N ASP A 108 -31.24 -18.56 -8.97
CA ASP A 108 -31.83 -17.52 -9.83
C ASP A 108 -31.70 -16.06 -9.38
N SER A 109 -30.53 -15.47 -9.61
CA SER A 109 -30.47 -14.10 -10.11
C SER A 109 -29.22 -13.88 -10.98
N THR A 110 -29.42 -13.65 -12.27
CA THR A 110 -28.38 -13.36 -13.27
C THR A 110 -28.27 -11.86 -13.51
N ASP A 111 -28.01 -11.10 -12.45
CA ASP A 111 -27.59 -9.70 -12.58
C ASP A 111 -26.82 -9.27 -11.32
N SER A 112 -25.62 -9.83 -11.19
CA SER A 112 -24.67 -9.54 -10.13
C SER A 112 -23.46 -8.89 -10.78
N THR A 113 -23.16 -7.64 -10.42
CA THR A 113 -21.83 -7.07 -10.61
C THR A 113 -20.86 -7.86 -9.74
N ASP A 114 -20.39 -8.99 -10.27
CA ASP A 114 -19.52 -9.95 -9.60
C ASP A 114 -18.24 -9.25 -9.12
N THR A 115 -18.19 -8.94 -7.83
CA THR A 115 -16.92 -8.80 -7.13
C THR A 115 -16.32 -10.20 -7.06
N VAL A 116 -15.52 -10.55 -8.07
CA VAL A 116 -14.77 -11.81 -8.10
C VAL A 116 -13.89 -11.85 -6.84
N ASP A 117 -14.15 -12.80 -5.95
CA ASP A 117 -13.28 -13.06 -4.81
C ASP A 117 -11.94 -13.56 -5.35
N VAL A 118 -10.93 -12.70 -5.31
CA VAL A 118 -9.59 -13.02 -5.82
C VAL A 118 -8.82 -13.71 -4.70
N PRO A 119 -8.32 -14.93 -4.90
CA PRO A 119 -7.56 -15.64 -3.87
C PRO A 119 -6.36 -14.82 -3.37
N PRO A 120 -6.05 -14.85 -2.07
CA PRO A 120 -5.03 -13.99 -1.46
C PRO A 120 -3.63 -14.27 -2.01
N LEU A 121 -3.29 -15.52 -2.34
CA LEU A 121 -2.03 -15.84 -3.01
C LEU A 121 -1.92 -15.26 -4.44
N VAL A 122 -3.05 -15.08 -5.13
CA VAL A 122 -3.08 -14.38 -6.43
C VAL A 122 -2.84 -12.88 -6.22
N LEU A 123 -3.36 -12.30 -5.13
CA LEU A 123 -3.07 -10.90 -4.76
C LEU A 123 -1.60 -10.70 -4.41
N VAL A 124 -0.96 -11.64 -3.71
CA VAL A 124 0.50 -11.64 -3.46
C VAL A 124 1.28 -11.73 -4.77
N ALA A 125 0.86 -12.57 -5.72
CA ALA A 125 1.51 -12.65 -7.03
C ALA A 125 1.39 -11.31 -7.80
N ARG A 126 0.22 -10.66 -7.75
CA ARG A 126 0.02 -9.32 -8.35
C ARG A 126 0.91 -8.27 -7.69
N LEU A 127 1.04 -8.31 -6.37
CA LEU A 127 1.91 -7.43 -5.59
C LEU A 127 3.38 -7.59 -6.01
N ALA A 128 3.85 -8.83 -6.15
CA ALA A 128 5.22 -9.11 -6.59
C ALA A 128 5.49 -8.62 -8.02
N VAL A 129 4.54 -8.82 -8.95
CA VAL A 129 4.65 -8.32 -10.33
C VAL A 129 4.70 -6.79 -10.36
N ALA A 130 3.80 -6.11 -9.65
CA ALA A 130 3.73 -4.66 -9.59
C ALA A 130 5.01 -4.05 -8.95
N THR A 131 5.56 -4.71 -7.93
CA THR A 131 6.82 -4.32 -7.30
C THR A 131 8.00 -4.50 -8.26
N GLY A 132 8.03 -5.59 -9.03
CA GLY A 132 9.02 -5.79 -10.09
C GLY A 132 8.92 -4.77 -11.22
N ASP A 133 7.71 -4.30 -11.53
CA ASP A 133 7.50 -3.19 -12.46
C ASP A 133 8.02 -1.86 -11.87
N CYS A 134 7.81 -1.58 -10.58
CA CYS A 134 8.43 -0.43 -9.91
C CYS A 134 9.96 -0.49 -10.01
N ALA A 135 10.56 -1.65 -9.68
CA ALA A 135 11.99 -1.86 -9.77
C ALA A 135 12.53 -1.62 -11.17
N ARG A 136 11.81 -2.09 -12.20
CA ARG A 136 12.17 -1.86 -13.60
C ARG A 136 12.27 -0.37 -13.93
N TRP A 137 11.30 0.43 -13.47
CA TRP A 137 11.25 1.86 -13.79
C TRP A 137 12.26 2.68 -12.98
N VAL A 138 12.49 2.33 -11.70
CA VAL A 138 13.57 2.94 -10.90
C VAL A 138 14.93 2.65 -11.52
N HIS A 139 15.20 1.40 -11.92
CA HIS A 139 16.45 1.07 -12.61
C HIS A 139 16.59 1.77 -13.97
N HIS A 140 15.48 1.98 -14.68
CA HIS A 140 15.51 2.70 -15.96
C HIS A 140 15.89 4.17 -15.77
N ASP A 141 15.34 4.83 -14.75
CA ASP A 141 15.70 6.20 -14.37
C ASP A 141 17.17 6.31 -13.95
N ALA A 142 17.65 5.35 -13.13
CA ALA A 142 19.04 5.26 -12.70
C ALA A 142 20.03 4.88 -13.83
N GLY A 143 19.57 4.72 -15.07
CA GLY A 143 20.40 4.30 -16.20
C GLY A 143 20.98 2.88 -16.05
N MET A 144 20.38 2.05 -15.20
CA MET A 144 20.85 0.70 -14.89
C MET A 144 20.31 -0.34 -15.87
N GLY A 145 21.21 -1.22 -16.32
CA GLY A 145 20.91 -2.43 -17.08
C GLY A 145 20.85 -2.25 -18.62
N VAL A 146 20.76 -3.38 -19.32
CA VAL A 146 20.77 -3.49 -20.81
C VAL A 146 19.52 -2.86 -21.47
N LYS A 147 18.65 -2.22 -20.68
CA LYS A 147 17.32 -1.78 -21.07
C LYS A 147 17.22 -0.30 -21.43
N VAL A 148 18.24 0.51 -21.12
CA VAL A 148 18.37 1.88 -21.64
C VAL A 148 18.38 1.88 -23.18
N GLU A 149 18.99 0.86 -23.78
CA GLU A 149 19.05 0.70 -25.25
C GLU A 149 17.72 0.21 -25.87
N LYS A 150 16.83 -0.42 -25.10
CA LYS A 150 15.62 -1.10 -25.62
C LYS A 150 14.30 -0.37 -25.35
N HIS A 151 14.19 0.37 -24.26
CA HIS A 151 12.91 0.91 -23.79
C HIS A 151 12.76 2.43 -23.92
N GLY A 152 13.74 3.11 -24.54
CA GLY A 152 13.68 4.54 -24.81
C GLY A 152 13.83 5.37 -23.53
N VAL A 153 13.11 6.49 -23.45
CA VAL A 153 13.20 7.46 -22.35
C VAL A 153 12.34 7.01 -21.16
N PHE A 154 12.87 7.20 -19.95
CA PHE A 154 12.13 7.00 -18.70
C PHE A 154 10.81 7.80 -18.69
N ARG A 155 9.76 7.21 -18.13
CA ARG A 155 8.41 7.81 -18.05
C ARG A 155 7.86 7.68 -16.63
N PRO A 156 7.87 8.75 -15.82
CA PRO A 156 7.38 8.74 -14.46
C PRO A 156 5.95 8.18 -14.31
N GLU A 157 5.09 8.39 -15.30
CA GLU A 157 3.71 7.92 -15.28
C GLU A 157 3.60 6.40 -15.27
N ARG A 158 4.60 5.72 -15.86
CA ARG A 158 4.67 4.25 -15.83
C ARG A 158 5.05 3.72 -14.46
N LEU A 159 5.91 4.43 -13.73
CA LEU A 159 6.19 4.14 -12.33
C LEU A 159 4.94 4.40 -11.48
N GLY A 160 4.25 5.53 -11.69
CA GLY A 160 3.01 5.85 -11.01
C GLY A 160 1.94 4.77 -11.17
N ALA A 161 1.78 4.26 -12.40
CA ALA A 161 0.88 3.14 -12.68
C ALA A 161 1.31 1.82 -11.99
N ALA A 162 2.61 1.54 -11.91
CA ALA A 162 3.12 0.37 -11.20
C ALA A 162 2.90 0.49 -9.68
N ALA A 163 3.14 1.67 -9.10
CA ALA A 163 2.86 1.95 -7.69
C ALA A 163 1.35 1.88 -7.39
N GLN A 164 0.49 2.34 -8.29
CA GLN A 164 -0.95 2.18 -8.17
C GLN A 164 -1.35 0.69 -8.14
N ALA A 165 -0.75 -0.14 -9.00
CA ALA A 165 -1.02 -1.58 -9.01
C ALA A 165 -0.61 -2.28 -7.70
N VAL A 166 0.46 -1.80 -7.03
CA VAL A 166 0.82 -2.23 -5.66
C VAL A 166 -0.30 -1.86 -4.67
N VAL A 167 -0.74 -0.61 -4.70
CA VAL A 167 -1.82 -0.10 -3.83
C VAL A 167 -3.13 -0.88 -4.03
N ASP A 168 -3.48 -1.19 -5.28
CA ASP A 168 -4.68 -1.96 -5.63
C ASP A 168 -4.60 -3.41 -5.14
N ALA A 169 -3.42 -4.04 -5.23
CA ALA A 169 -3.20 -5.38 -4.69
C ALA A 169 -3.38 -5.39 -3.16
N VAL A 170 -2.82 -4.40 -2.46
CA VAL A 170 -3.00 -4.23 -1.01
C VAL A 170 -4.46 -3.98 -0.65
N ALA A 171 -5.19 -3.18 -1.44
CA ALA A 171 -6.62 -2.97 -1.27
C ALA A 171 -7.41 -4.28 -1.41
N GLY A 172 -7.04 -5.13 -2.37
CA GLY A 172 -7.59 -6.48 -2.51
C GLY A 172 -7.36 -7.33 -1.27
N VAL A 173 -6.14 -7.35 -0.72
CA VAL A 173 -5.82 -8.14 0.50
C VAL A 173 -6.61 -7.61 1.69
N THR A 174 -6.71 -6.29 1.82
CA THR A 174 -7.50 -5.62 2.86
C THR A 174 -8.98 -6.02 2.80
N ALA A 175 -9.55 -6.09 1.58
CA ALA A 175 -10.94 -6.49 1.38
C ALA A 175 -11.14 -7.98 1.70
N HIS A 176 -10.27 -8.85 1.20
CA HIS A 176 -10.36 -10.30 1.38
C HIS A 176 -10.37 -10.72 2.85
N TYR A 177 -9.47 -10.17 3.68
CA TYR A 177 -9.40 -10.48 5.12
C TYR A 177 -10.30 -9.61 6.00
N ALA A 178 -11.18 -8.82 5.39
CA ALA A 178 -12.04 -7.86 6.06
C ALA A 178 -11.34 -6.91 7.05
N LEU A 179 -10.23 -6.32 6.62
CA LEU A 179 -9.33 -5.54 7.47
C LEU A 179 -9.53 -4.03 7.40
N THR A 180 -10.46 -3.51 6.60
CA THR A 180 -10.65 -2.07 6.38
C THR A 180 -10.63 -1.25 7.67
N GLY A 181 -11.47 -1.60 8.66
CA GLY A 181 -11.53 -0.85 9.91
C GLY A 181 -10.29 -1.00 10.81
N ALA A 182 -9.57 -2.12 10.70
CA ALA A 182 -8.33 -2.32 11.45
C ALA A 182 -7.16 -1.55 10.80
N LEU A 183 -7.09 -1.54 9.47
CA LEU A 183 -6.14 -0.75 8.71
C LEU A 183 -6.37 0.75 8.92
N ASP A 184 -7.63 1.21 8.94
CA ASP A 184 -7.96 2.61 9.23
C ASP A 184 -7.42 3.06 10.58
N ARG A 185 -7.64 2.25 11.64
CA ARG A 185 -7.08 2.52 12.96
C ARG A 185 -5.55 2.54 12.95
N SER A 186 -4.91 1.59 12.27
CA SER A 186 -3.45 1.54 12.15
C SER A 186 -2.86 2.77 11.44
N ILE A 187 -3.56 3.29 10.41
CA ILE A 187 -3.20 4.54 9.72
C ILE A 187 -3.44 5.73 10.66
N GLU A 188 -4.58 5.78 11.36
CA GLU A 188 -4.91 6.84 12.32
C GLU A 188 -3.91 6.94 13.47
N ASP A 189 -3.54 5.81 14.07
CA ASP A 189 -2.56 5.74 15.16
C ASP A 189 -1.18 6.23 14.68
N ALA A 190 -0.76 5.81 13.48
CA ALA A 190 0.47 6.31 12.88
C ALA A 190 0.38 7.82 12.61
N TYR A 191 -0.73 8.30 12.04
CA TYR A 191 -0.94 9.70 11.70
C TYR A 191 -0.86 10.59 12.94
N ARG A 192 -1.58 10.22 14.00
CA ARG A 192 -1.55 10.91 15.29
C ARG A 192 -0.17 10.86 15.94
N ARG A 193 0.52 9.73 15.87
CA ARG A 193 1.90 9.62 16.38
C ARG A 193 2.84 10.60 15.67
N TYR A 194 2.81 10.68 14.35
CA TYR A 194 3.66 11.62 13.61
C TYR A 194 3.26 13.09 13.85
N GLN A 195 1.99 13.39 14.13
CA GLN A 195 1.58 14.72 14.60
C GLN A 195 2.15 15.02 15.99
N TRP A 196 2.04 14.09 16.93
CA TRP A 196 2.59 14.23 18.29
C TRP A 196 4.10 14.44 18.29
N GLU A 197 4.82 13.74 17.42
CA GLU A 197 6.28 13.86 17.25
C GLU A 197 6.69 15.13 16.50
N GLY A 198 5.76 15.93 15.96
CA GLY A 198 6.04 17.19 15.25
C GLY A 198 6.46 17.03 13.79
N PHE A 199 6.32 15.83 13.21
CA PHE A 199 6.61 15.58 11.79
C PHE A 199 5.39 15.80 10.87
N LEU A 200 4.21 15.98 11.45
CA LEU A 200 2.98 16.38 10.77
C LEU A 200 2.40 17.62 11.43
N GLY A 201 2.41 18.74 10.71
CA GLY A 201 1.75 19.98 11.15
C GLY A 201 0.22 19.96 10.95
N PRO A 202 -0.49 20.92 11.56
CA PRO A 202 -1.89 21.20 11.21
C PRO A 202 -2.00 21.59 9.72
N GLU A 203 -3.17 21.38 9.12
CA GLU A 203 -3.36 21.54 7.67
C GLU A 203 -2.84 22.89 7.15
N GLY A 204 -1.89 22.87 6.22
CA GLY A 204 -1.37 24.06 5.54
C GLY A 204 -0.01 24.57 6.03
N GLU A 205 0.47 24.10 7.18
CA GLU A 205 1.83 24.38 7.66
C GLU A 205 2.74 23.19 7.37
N THR A 206 3.26 23.16 6.15
CA THR A 206 4.47 22.38 5.92
C THR A 206 5.62 23.35 5.87
N THR A 207 6.23 23.60 7.01
CA THR A 207 7.45 24.41 7.11
C THR A 207 8.53 23.78 6.24
N PRO A 208 9.22 24.56 5.38
CA PRO A 208 10.35 24.11 4.58
C PRO A 208 11.57 23.74 5.44
#